data_AF-A0A9Q7XN86-F1
#
_entry.id   AF-A0A9Q7XN86-F1
#
_cell.length_a   1.000
_cell.length_b   1.000
_cell.length_c   1.000
_cell.angle_alpha   90.00
_cell.angle_beta   90.00
_cell.angle_gamma   90.00
#
_symmetry.space_group_name_H-M   'P 1'
#
loop_
_entity.id
_entity.type
_entity.pdbx_description
1 polymer ?
#
loop_
_entity_poly.entity_id
_entity_poly.type
_entity_poly.pdbx_seq_one_letter_code
_entity_poly.pdbx_strand_id
1 'polypeptide(L)'
;MTDSQQPQKATSPTINGGGGKGGSAAPPELNLERKARKEAQKALKAQQAALKSSSCSSSCAPKPSSSKSSDKLGGKAQSSSEQLSRALAYILRHGAEKEGLTIRPDGYISLRDLLDRPRVKCVNMASEEGSGGGKRKPELADVQAVVESNDKKRFELAQEGQEWLVRAVQGHSLKSVSELSNTAVTLSNYRSILSTTTGDEDQGLLSELDAKLNITQDERERVELIHGTNAAAWEEILASGGLKAMRRNHIHLAKGKFGEKGVISGMRKNASRLVFVDVKKAMEDGVQFEVSRNGVVLTAGKEGVLGNQYFIRVEDGKGNLVWQP
;
A
#
# COMPACT_ATOMS: atom_id res chain seq x y z
N MET A 1 65.24 -1.34 10.35
CA MET A 1 65.57 -0.67 9.08
C MET A 1 65.73 -1.77 8.06
N THR A 2 64.64 -2.08 7.37
CA THR A 2 64.40 -3.37 6.70
C THR A 2 64.65 -3.31 5.20
N ASP A 3 65.15 -4.44 4.74
CA ASP A 3 65.72 -4.81 3.46
C ASP A 3 64.65 -5.20 2.41
N SER A 4 65.12 -5.40 1.18
CA SER A 4 64.65 -6.36 0.17
C SER A 4 63.53 -5.91 -0.80
N GLN A 5 63.85 -5.53 -2.05
CA GLN A 5 64.30 -6.30 -3.22
C GLN A 5 63.15 -6.75 -4.15
N GLN A 6 63.13 -6.18 -5.35
CA GLN A 6 62.49 -6.72 -6.56
C GLN A 6 63.37 -7.83 -7.16
N PRO A 7 62.80 -8.81 -7.89
CA PRO A 7 63.59 -9.69 -8.75
C PRO A 7 63.40 -9.41 -10.24
N GLN A 8 64.50 -9.69 -10.97
CA GLN A 8 64.66 -9.62 -12.42
C GLN A 8 64.48 -10.99 -13.10
N LYS A 9 63.95 -10.95 -14.34
CA LYS A 9 64.40 -11.55 -15.63
C LYS A 9 65.29 -12.83 -15.67
N ALA A 10 64.94 -13.80 -16.56
CA ALA A 10 65.85 -14.57 -17.46
C ALA A 10 65.10 -15.62 -18.34
N THR A 11 65.14 -15.54 -19.70
CA THR A 11 65.89 -16.35 -20.74
C THR A 11 65.10 -17.56 -21.33
N SER A 12 64.64 -17.57 -22.61
CA SER A 12 65.28 -18.04 -23.90
C SER A 12 65.31 -19.59 -24.09
N PRO A 13 65.40 -20.21 -25.31
CA PRO A 13 65.31 -19.76 -26.72
C PRO A 13 64.47 -20.66 -27.71
N THR A 14 64.45 -20.24 -28.99
CA THR A 14 63.96 -20.78 -30.29
C THR A 14 64.23 -22.26 -30.65
N ILE A 15 63.31 -22.94 -31.37
CA ILE A 15 63.56 -23.79 -32.58
C ILE A 15 62.29 -24.17 -33.38
N ASN A 16 62.49 -24.32 -34.69
CA ASN A 16 61.61 -24.69 -35.81
C ASN A 16 60.95 -26.09 -35.73
N GLY A 17 59.87 -26.27 -36.51
CA GLY A 17 59.76 -27.45 -37.39
C GLY A 17 58.50 -28.32 -37.28
N GLY A 18 57.61 -28.20 -38.29
CA GLY A 18 57.10 -29.34 -39.07
C GLY A 18 56.23 -30.43 -38.43
N GLY A 19 55.00 -30.54 -38.94
CA GLY A 19 54.37 -31.83 -39.23
C GLY A 19 53.38 -32.37 -38.20
N GLY A 20 52.20 -32.76 -38.70
CA GLY A 20 51.31 -33.68 -37.96
C GLY A 20 49.83 -33.42 -38.15
N LYS A 21 49.26 -33.96 -39.24
CA LYS A 21 47.82 -34.27 -39.30
C LYS A 21 47.48 -35.17 -38.10
N GLY A 22 46.57 -34.72 -37.24
CA GLY A 22 46.08 -35.50 -36.11
C GLY A 22 44.62 -35.18 -35.84
N GLY A 23 43.71 -35.82 -36.58
CA GLY A 23 42.30 -35.87 -36.21
C GLY A 23 42.15 -36.69 -34.94
N SER A 24 41.90 -36.02 -33.81
CA SER A 24 41.45 -36.68 -32.58
C SER A 24 39.93 -36.58 -32.53
N ALA A 25 39.28 -37.70 -32.87
CA ALA A 25 37.85 -37.88 -32.67
C ALA A 25 37.55 -37.86 -31.16
N ALA A 26 36.64 -36.97 -30.75
CA ALA A 26 36.20 -36.87 -29.36
C ALA A 26 35.54 -38.20 -28.90
N PRO A 27 35.64 -38.55 -27.60
CA PRO A 27 35.12 -39.80 -27.07
C PRO A 27 33.61 -39.99 -27.36
N PRO A 28 33.14 -41.22 -27.62
CA PRO A 28 31.79 -41.51 -28.09
C PRO A 28 30.67 -41.08 -27.12
N GLU A 29 30.93 -41.01 -25.81
CA GLU A 29 29.93 -40.57 -24.82
C GLU A 29 29.55 -39.09 -24.96
N LEU A 30 30.53 -38.19 -25.19
CA LEU A 30 30.26 -36.76 -25.33
C LEU A 30 29.48 -36.42 -26.61
N ASN A 31 29.56 -37.29 -27.63
CA ASN A 31 28.82 -37.13 -28.88
C ASN A 31 27.38 -37.61 -28.76
N LEU A 32 27.14 -38.70 -28.01
CA LEU A 32 25.78 -39.17 -27.68
C LEU A 32 25.03 -38.13 -26.85
N GLU A 33 25.71 -37.50 -25.89
CA GLU A 33 25.08 -36.53 -25.00
C GLU A 33 24.76 -35.21 -25.69
N ARG A 34 25.62 -34.76 -26.62
CA ARG A 34 25.31 -33.63 -27.51
C ARG A 34 24.16 -33.95 -28.48
N LYS A 35 24.07 -35.18 -28.98
CA LYS A 35 22.98 -35.62 -29.85
C LYS A 35 21.65 -35.66 -29.08
N ALA A 36 21.65 -36.23 -27.87
CA ALA A 36 20.49 -36.26 -26.98
C ALA A 36 20.00 -34.86 -26.59
N ARG A 37 20.92 -33.92 -26.27
CA ARG A 37 20.55 -32.53 -25.96
C ARG A 37 19.96 -31.78 -27.17
N LYS A 38 20.48 -32.02 -28.38
CA LYS A 38 19.93 -31.44 -29.61
C LYS A 38 18.55 -32.03 -29.95
N GLU A 39 18.35 -33.33 -29.77
CA GLU A 39 17.05 -33.97 -29.97
C GLU A 39 16.02 -33.52 -28.92
N ALA A 40 16.42 -33.37 -27.65
CA ALA A 40 15.56 -32.83 -26.60
C ALA A 40 15.15 -31.37 -26.87
N GLN A 41 16.08 -30.52 -27.31
CA GLN A 41 15.74 -29.14 -27.71
C GLN A 41 14.83 -29.09 -28.94
N LYS A 42 15.03 -29.98 -29.91
CA LYS A 42 14.17 -30.08 -31.09
C LYS A 42 12.76 -30.55 -30.72
N ALA A 43 12.64 -31.50 -29.80
CA ALA A 43 11.37 -32.01 -29.29
C ALA A 43 10.62 -30.93 -28.48
N LEU A 44 11.31 -30.18 -27.61
CA LEU A 44 10.71 -29.08 -26.85
C LEU A 44 10.18 -27.97 -27.77
N LYS A 45 10.96 -27.62 -28.81
CA LYS A 45 10.54 -26.62 -29.80
C LYS A 45 9.38 -27.10 -30.67
N ALA A 46 9.32 -28.40 -30.98
CA ALA A 46 8.19 -29.01 -31.69
C ALA A 46 6.91 -29.04 -30.83
N GLN A 47 7.00 -29.35 -29.54
CA GLN A 47 5.86 -29.27 -28.61
C GLN A 47 5.36 -27.84 -28.44
N GLN A 48 6.26 -26.86 -28.34
CA GLN A 48 5.88 -25.45 -28.28
C GLN A 48 5.25 -24.93 -29.58
N ALA A 49 5.67 -25.47 -30.73
CA ALA A 49 5.03 -25.16 -32.02
C ALA A 49 3.65 -25.81 -32.13
N ALA A 50 3.48 -27.05 -31.65
CA ALA A 50 2.20 -27.76 -31.63
C ALA A 50 1.16 -27.08 -30.72
N LEU A 51 1.59 -26.56 -29.56
CA LEU A 51 0.74 -25.78 -28.64
C LEU A 51 0.39 -24.39 -29.19
N LYS A 52 1.19 -23.85 -30.12
CA LYS A 52 0.87 -22.60 -30.82
C LYS A 52 -0.02 -22.84 -32.03
N SER A 53 0.14 -23.96 -32.75
CA SER A 53 -0.71 -24.29 -33.90
C SER A 53 -2.10 -24.79 -33.50
N SER A 54 -2.29 -25.32 -32.29
CA SER A 54 -3.63 -25.62 -31.74
C SER A 54 -4.41 -24.36 -31.34
N SER A 55 -3.76 -23.18 -31.33
CA SER A 55 -4.41 -21.90 -31.02
C SER A 55 -4.84 -21.10 -32.25
N CYS A 56 -4.65 -21.61 -33.47
CA CYS A 56 -4.88 -20.82 -34.69
C CYS A 56 -5.33 -21.64 -35.91
N SER A 57 -6.52 -22.26 -35.89
CA SER A 57 -7.40 -22.37 -37.09
C SER A 57 -8.59 -23.30 -36.84
N SER A 58 -9.75 -22.73 -36.55
CA SER A 58 -11.01 -23.16 -37.17
C SER A 58 -11.79 -21.91 -37.59
N SER A 59 -12.22 -21.91 -38.85
CA SER A 59 -12.61 -20.76 -39.67
C SER A 59 -14.06 -20.85 -40.17
N CYS A 60 -14.78 -19.71 -40.14
CA CYS A 60 -15.80 -19.17 -41.09
C CYS A 60 -17.12 -19.93 -41.39
N ALA A 61 -18.35 -19.36 -41.51
CA ALA A 61 -18.97 -18.00 -41.55
C ALA A 61 -20.55 -18.13 -41.58
N PRO A 62 -21.46 -17.10 -41.68
CA PRO A 62 -21.47 -15.67 -41.28
C PRO A 62 -22.72 -15.14 -40.45
N LYS A 63 -22.45 -14.16 -39.56
CA LYS A 63 -23.16 -12.96 -38.97
C LYS A 63 -24.72 -12.81 -38.97
N PRO A 64 -25.35 -12.34 -37.85
CA PRO A 64 -25.23 -10.93 -37.42
C PRO A 64 -25.00 -10.69 -35.90
N SER A 65 -24.61 -9.44 -35.64
CA SER A 65 -24.22 -8.77 -34.39
C SER A 65 -24.91 -9.22 -33.09
N SER A 66 -24.12 -9.70 -32.13
CA SER A 66 -24.42 -9.54 -30.70
C SER A 66 -23.16 -9.70 -29.84
N SER A 67 -22.95 -8.71 -28.98
CA SER A 67 -21.84 -8.54 -28.05
C SER A 67 -21.93 -9.50 -26.86
N LYS A 68 -20.89 -10.31 -26.62
CA LYS A 68 -20.69 -11.12 -25.41
C LYS A 68 -19.23 -10.98 -24.95
N SER A 69 -18.99 -10.25 -23.87
CA SER A 69 -18.89 -10.75 -22.48
C SER A 69 -17.59 -11.51 -22.23
N SER A 70 -16.53 -10.74 -21.94
CA SER A 70 -15.35 -11.23 -21.23
C SER A 70 -15.60 -11.05 -19.72
N ASP A 71 -15.68 -12.15 -18.98
CA ASP A 71 -15.70 -12.17 -17.52
C ASP A 71 -14.35 -11.68 -16.97
N LYS A 72 -14.18 -10.35 -16.94
CA LYS A 72 -13.31 -9.64 -16.02
C LYS A 72 -14.03 -9.67 -14.67
N LEU A 73 -13.35 -10.14 -13.62
CA LEU A 73 -13.70 -9.79 -12.24
C LEU A 73 -13.91 -8.27 -12.17
N GLY A 74 -15.18 -7.89 -12.02
CA GLY A 74 -15.69 -6.56 -12.34
C GLY A 74 -15.10 -5.49 -11.42
N GLY A 75 -14.20 -4.67 -11.96
CA GLY A 75 -14.00 -3.32 -11.43
C GLY A 75 -15.32 -2.58 -11.59
N LYS A 76 -16.07 -2.43 -10.49
CA LYS A 76 -17.30 -1.65 -10.45
C LYS A 76 -17.05 -0.32 -11.16
N ALA A 77 -17.90 0.06 -12.12
CA ALA A 77 -17.82 1.38 -12.73
C ALA A 77 -17.88 2.42 -11.62
N GLN A 78 -16.85 3.25 -11.52
CA GLN A 78 -16.71 4.20 -10.41
C GLN A 78 -17.84 5.22 -10.47
N SER A 79 -18.48 5.48 -9.34
CA SER A 79 -19.48 6.54 -9.24
C SER A 79 -18.85 7.89 -9.59
N SER A 80 -19.66 8.85 -10.03
CA SER A 80 -19.17 10.21 -10.29
C SER A 80 -18.54 10.84 -9.04
N SER A 81 -19.06 10.53 -7.85
CA SER A 81 -18.49 10.96 -6.56
C SER A 81 -17.11 10.34 -6.29
N GLU A 82 -16.89 9.07 -6.63
CA GLU A 82 -15.57 8.42 -6.52
C GLU A 82 -14.56 9.04 -7.50
N GLN A 83 -15.00 9.36 -8.73
CA GLN A 83 -14.16 10.04 -9.71
C GLN A 83 -13.74 11.43 -9.24
N LEU A 84 -14.70 12.21 -8.71
CA LEU A 84 -14.44 13.52 -8.10
C LEU A 84 -13.47 13.40 -6.92
N SER A 85 -13.71 12.46 -5.99
CA SER A 85 -12.84 12.19 -4.85
C SER A 85 -11.40 11.85 -5.27
N ARG A 86 -11.21 11.07 -6.33
CA ARG A 86 -9.87 10.76 -6.86
C ARG A 86 -9.21 11.98 -7.51
N ALA A 87 -9.96 12.79 -8.25
CA ALA A 87 -9.45 14.02 -8.85
C ALA A 87 -8.99 15.00 -7.76
N LEU A 88 -9.83 15.25 -6.75
CA LEU A 88 -9.50 16.08 -5.59
C LEU A 88 -8.26 15.54 -4.86
N ALA A 89 -8.20 14.24 -4.55
CA ALA A 89 -7.06 13.65 -3.88
C ALA A 89 -5.75 13.83 -4.66
N TYR A 90 -5.79 13.68 -5.99
CA TYR A 90 -4.60 13.89 -6.81
C TYR A 90 -4.13 15.34 -6.79
N ILE A 91 -5.04 16.28 -7.04
CA ILE A 91 -4.69 17.70 -7.14
C ILE A 91 -4.15 18.19 -5.79
N LEU A 92 -4.88 17.95 -4.71
CA LEU A 92 -4.53 18.44 -3.38
C LEU A 92 -3.23 17.84 -2.84
N ARG A 93 -2.85 16.63 -3.26
CA ARG A 93 -1.66 15.94 -2.72
C ARG A 93 -0.42 16.05 -3.59
N HIS A 94 -0.60 16.10 -4.90
CA HIS A 94 0.50 15.92 -5.87
C HIS A 94 0.43 16.87 -7.06
N GLY A 95 -0.77 17.33 -7.42
CA GLY A 95 -1.04 17.97 -8.70
C GLY A 95 -1.19 19.49 -8.66
N ALA A 96 -1.26 20.12 -7.49
CA ALA A 96 -1.57 21.55 -7.38
C ALA A 96 -0.65 22.43 -8.23
N GLU A 97 0.67 22.26 -8.08
CA GLU A 97 1.67 23.03 -8.85
C GLU A 97 1.57 22.75 -10.37
N LYS A 98 1.26 21.51 -10.77
CA LYS A 98 1.14 21.11 -12.18
C LYS A 98 -0.13 21.66 -12.84
N GLU A 99 -1.19 21.79 -12.07
CA GLU A 99 -2.47 22.35 -12.52
C GLU A 99 -2.49 23.89 -12.45
N GLY A 100 -1.37 24.51 -12.06
CA GLY A 100 -1.23 25.96 -11.92
C GLY A 100 -2.08 26.54 -10.79
N LEU A 101 -2.29 25.78 -9.71
CA LEU A 101 -3.01 26.21 -8.53
C LEU A 101 -2.05 26.71 -7.46
N THR A 102 -2.37 27.85 -6.85
CA THR A 102 -1.66 28.35 -5.68
C THR A 102 -2.13 27.58 -4.45
N ILE A 103 -1.21 26.84 -3.83
CA ILE A 103 -1.45 26.14 -2.58
C ILE A 103 -0.88 26.95 -1.42
N ARG A 104 -1.67 27.17 -0.38
CA ARG A 104 -1.21 27.80 0.85
C ARG A 104 -0.27 26.84 1.62
N PRO A 105 0.63 27.36 2.48
CA PRO A 105 1.51 26.51 3.29
C PRO A 105 0.76 25.51 4.19
N ASP A 106 -0.45 25.85 4.62
CA ASP A 106 -1.35 24.98 5.39
C ASP A 106 -2.13 23.95 4.54
N GLY A 107 -1.87 23.92 3.23
CA GLY A 107 -2.42 22.97 2.26
C GLY A 107 -3.76 23.36 1.65
N TYR A 108 -4.32 24.54 1.98
CA TYR A 108 -5.59 25.00 1.43
C TYR A 108 -5.46 25.57 0.01
N ILE A 109 -6.46 25.27 -0.82
CA ILE A 109 -6.64 25.81 -2.16
C ILE A 109 -8.08 26.36 -2.28
N SER A 110 -8.25 27.45 -3.03
CA SER A 110 -9.58 27.97 -3.40
C SER A 110 -10.41 26.93 -4.15
N LEU A 111 -11.61 26.67 -3.64
CA LEU A 111 -12.54 25.72 -4.26
C LEU A 111 -12.99 26.20 -5.63
N ARG A 112 -13.17 27.52 -5.82
CA ARG A 112 -13.52 28.12 -7.12
C ARG A 112 -12.47 27.74 -8.17
N ASP A 113 -11.21 27.99 -7.87
CA ASP A 113 -10.10 27.70 -8.80
C ASP A 113 -9.94 26.21 -9.07
N LEU A 114 -10.25 25.37 -8.09
CA LEU A 114 -10.19 23.92 -8.19
C LEU A 114 -11.31 23.35 -9.07
N LEU A 115 -12.54 23.84 -8.93
CA LEU A 115 -13.69 23.43 -9.73
C LEU A 115 -13.52 23.77 -11.22
N ASP A 116 -12.78 24.83 -11.53
CA ASP A 116 -12.50 25.25 -12.90
C ASP A 116 -11.44 24.37 -13.60
N ARG A 117 -10.71 23.52 -12.86
CA ARG A 117 -9.66 22.68 -13.47
C ARG A 117 -10.24 21.56 -14.33
N PRO A 118 -9.61 21.21 -15.47
CA PRO A 118 -10.13 20.21 -16.40
C PRO A 118 -10.46 18.87 -15.75
N ARG A 119 -9.61 18.39 -14.82
CA ARG A 119 -9.80 17.08 -14.17
C ARG A 119 -11.00 17.02 -13.23
N VAL A 120 -11.46 18.16 -12.73
CA VAL A 120 -12.64 18.28 -11.86
C VAL A 120 -13.85 18.63 -12.71
N LYS A 121 -13.74 19.65 -13.56
CA LYS A 121 -14.79 20.13 -14.47
C LYS A 121 -15.36 19.05 -15.39
N CYS A 122 -14.55 18.08 -15.83
CA CYS A 122 -14.99 17.01 -16.71
C CYS A 122 -15.68 15.83 -15.99
N VAL A 123 -15.80 15.85 -14.66
CA VAL A 123 -16.54 14.81 -13.94
C VAL A 123 -18.04 15.05 -14.11
N ASN A 124 -18.73 14.08 -14.69
CA ASN A 124 -20.16 14.20 -14.98
C ASN A 124 -20.98 13.92 -13.72
N MET A 125 -21.56 14.96 -13.13
CA MET A 125 -22.50 14.83 -12.01
C MET A 125 -23.93 14.67 -12.55
N ALA A 126 -24.74 13.88 -11.85
CA ALA A 126 -26.16 13.79 -12.13
C ALA A 126 -26.84 15.10 -11.70
N SER A 127 -27.73 15.63 -12.54
CA SER A 127 -28.66 16.68 -12.12
C SER A 127 -29.68 16.07 -11.15
N GLU A 128 -30.03 16.78 -10.08
CA GLU A 128 -31.13 16.36 -9.20
C GLU A 128 -32.46 16.31 -9.96
N GLU A 129 -33.36 15.48 -9.44
CA GLU A 129 -34.59 15.03 -10.06
C GLU A 129 -35.43 16.18 -10.62
N GLY A 130 -35.75 16.12 -11.93
CA GLY A 130 -36.80 16.95 -12.52
C GLY A 130 -36.53 17.59 -13.89
N SER A 131 -35.30 17.57 -14.41
CA SER A 131 -35.02 18.09 -15.77
C SER A 131 -34.05 17.22 -16.55
N GLY A 132 -34.63 16.34 -17.38
CA GLY A 132 -34.04 15.73 -18.57
C GLY A 132 -32.53 15.47 -18.56
N GLY A 133 -32.07 14.41 -17.87
CA GLY A 133 -30.85 13.64 -18.20
C GLY A 133 -29.55 14.42 -18.52
N GLY A 134 -29.40 15.65 -18.04
CA GLY A 134 -28.29 16.53 -18.36
C GLY A 134 -27.09 16.25 -17.47
N LYS A 135 -25.93 15.97 -18.07
CA LYS A 135 -24.65 15.91 -17.33
C LYS A 135 -24.27 17.33 -16.93
N ARG A 136 -24.04 17.58 -15.64
CA ARG A 136 -23.57 18.88 -15.13
C ARG A 136 -22.14 18.80 -14.59
N LYS A 137 -21.47 19.94 -14.52
CA LYS A 137 -20.17 20.10 -13.86
C LYS A 137 -20.33 19.96 -12.34
N PRO A 138 -19.28 19.55 -11.60
CA PRO A 138 -19.33 19.53 -10.14
C PRO A 138 -19.45 20.94 -9.56
N GLU A 139 -20.16 21.04 -8.45
CA GLU A 139 -20.39 22.28 -7.70
C GLU A 139 -20.00 22.11 -6.22
N LEU A 140 -20.15 23.17 -5.44
CA LEU A 140 -19.85 23.16 -4.00
C LEU A 140 -20.58 22.00 -3.27
N ALA A 141 -21.86 21.79 -3.56
CA ALA A 141 -22.66 20.75 -2.92
C ALA A 141 -22.09 19.35 -3.17
N ASP A 142 -21.56 19.09 -4.37
CA ASP A 142 -20.93 17.79 -4.69
C ASP A 142 -19.65 17.57 -3.90
N VAL A 143 -18.85 18.62 -3.73
CA VAL A 143 -17.61 18.54 -2.96
C VAL A 143 -17.91 18.38 -1.47
N GLN A 144 -18.92 19.08 -0.95
CA GLN A 144 -19.43 18.88 0.42
C GLN A 144 -19.89 17.43 0.62
N ALA A 145 -20.70 16.89 -0.30
CA ALA A 145 -21.14 15.51 -0.24
C ALA A 145 -19.96 14.51 -0.32
N VAL A 146 -18.93 14.78 -1.14
CA VAL A 146 -17.72 13.94 -1.21
C VAL A 146 -16.90 14.01 0.08
N VAL A 147 -16.86 15.16 0.75
CA VAL A 147 -16.15 15.33 2.03
C VAL A 147 -16.90 14.60 3.14
N GLU A 148 -18.22 14.74 3.19
CA GLU A 148 -19.08 14.12 4.20
C GLU A 148 -19.20 12.59 4.04
N SER A 149 -19.39 12.10 2.81
CA SER A 149 -19.42 10.66 2.50
C SER A 149 -18.04 9.99 2.55
N ASN A 150 -16.97 10.74 2.85
CA ASN A 150 -15.64 10.18 2.90
C ASN A 150 -15.42 9.38 4.18
N ASP A 151 -15.55 8.05 4.08
CA ASP A 151 -15.23 7.11 5.17
C ASP A 151 -13.88 7.41 5.85
N LYS A 152 -12.91 7.94 5.08
CA LYS A 152 -11.52 8.13 5.52
C LYS A 152 -11.19 9.57 5.90
N LYS A 153 -12.19 10.46 5.97
CA LYS A 153 -12.04 11.90 6.29
C LYS A 153 -10.82 12.53 5.61
N ARG A 154 -10.68 12.28 4.29
CA ARG A 154 -9.47 12.61 3.53
C ARG A 154 -9.31 14.09 3.22
N PHE A 155 -10.40 14.84 3.31
CA PHE A 155 -10.53 16.22 2.90
C PHE A 155 -11.11 17.04 4.04
N GLU A 156 -10.68 18.29 4.13
CA GLU A 156 -11.26 19.30 5.01
C GLU A 156 -11.73 20.47 4.15
N LEU A 157 -12.93 20.96 4.45
CA LEU A 157 -13.46 22.20 3.90
C LEU A 157 -13.39 23.29 4.98
N ALA A 158 -12.98 24.48 4.58
CA ALA A 158 -13.00 25.67 5.42
C ALA A 158 -13.70 26.81 4.68
N GLN A 159 -14.40 27.66 5.42
CA GLN A 159 -15.02 28.86 4.88
C GLN A 159 -14.30 30.07 5.47
N GLU A 160 -13.67 30.87 4.61
CA GLU A 160 -13.02 32.13 4.98
C GLU A 160 -13.78 33.27 4.27
N GLY A 161 -14.63 33.98 5.01
CA GLY A 161 -15.50 35.01 4.46
C GLY A 161 -16.50 34.45 3.44
N GLN A 162 -16.39 34.89 2.18
CA GLN A 162 -17.23 34.42 1.07
C GLN A 162 -16.59 33.30 0.24
N GLU A 163 -15.36 32.89 0.58
CA GLU A 163 -14.63 31.87 -0.18
C GLU A 163 -14.59 30.53 0.55
N TRP A 164 -14.78 29.46 -0.22
CA TRP A 164 -14.61 28.10 0.26
C TRP A 164 -13.21 27.62 -0.11
N LEU A 165 -12.52 27.08 0.87
CA LEU A 165 -11.20 26.48 0.75
C LEU A 165 -11.30 24.99 0.99
N VAL A 166 -10.50 24.21 0.26
CA VAL A 166 -10.41 22.76 0.43
C VAL A 166 -8.95 22.34 0.50
N ARG A 167 -8.68 21.35 1.36
CA ARG A 167 -7.35 20.74 1.51
C ARG A 167 -7.46 19.24 1.65
N ALA A 168 -6.37 18.55 1.33
CA ALA A 168 -6.20 17.18 1.83
C ALA A 168 -5.75 17.25 3.29
N VAL A 169 -6.24 16.32 4.12
CA VAL A 169 -5.79 16.27 5.52
C VAL A 169 -4.36 15.75 5.60
N GLN A 170 -4.03 14.75 4.77
CA GLN A 170 -2.74 14.07 4.76
C GLN A 170 -2.34 13.57 3.37
N GLY A 171 -1.05 13.23 3.23
CA GLY A 171 -0.48 12.54 2.07
C GLY A 171 0.04 13.47 0.99
N HIS A 172 0.50 14.68 1.36
CA HIS A 172 1.09 15.62 0.43
C HIS A 172 2.47 15.13 0.00
N SER A 173 2.79 15.29 -1.29
CA SER A 173 4.17 15.13 -1.79
C SER A 173 4.75 16.47 -2.28
N LEU A 174 4.05 17.57 -2.02
CA LEU A 174 4.44 18.92 -2.43
C LEU A 174 5.31 19.52 -1.33
N LYS A 175 6.47 20.08 -1.70
CA LYS A 175 7.40 20.71 -0.74
C LYS A 175 6.86 22.02 -0.16
N SER A 176 5.88 22.62 -0.84
CA SER A 176 5.26 23.90 -0.51
C SER A 176 4.24 23.82 0.64
N VAL A 177 3.87 22.62 1.09
CA VAL A 177 2.89 22.41 2.17
C VAL A 177 3.58 21.90 3.42
N SER A 178 3.44 22.62 4.53
CA SER A 178 3.78 22.10 5.85
C SER A 178 2.73 21.09 6.27
N GLU A 179 3.13 19.83 6.49
CA GLU A 179 2.23 18.87 7.14
C GLU A 179 1.91 19.40 8.55
N LEU A 180 0.62 19.54 8.86
CA LEU A 180 0.21 20.03 10.19
C LEU A 180 0.73 19.08 11.27
N SER A 181 1.17 19.68 12.37
CA SER A 181 1.73 19.00 13.54
C SER A 181 0.87 17.81 13.96
N ASN A 182 1.45 16.63 13.97
CA ASN A 182 0.84 15.47 14.61
C ASN A 182 0.93 15.62 16.14
N THR A 183 -0.01 15.03 16.86
CA THR A 183 0.03 14.98 18.32
C THR A 183 0.92 13.82 18.75
N ALA A 184 2.00 14.10 19.50
CA ALA A 184 2.84 13.06 20.06
C ALA A 184 2.07 12.20 21.07
N VAL A 185 2.21 10.88 20.93
CA VAL A 185 1.66 9.91 21.87
C VAL A 185 2.73 9.59 22.91
N THR A 186 2.37 9.74 24.18
CA THR A 186 3.22 9.51 25.35
C THR A 186 2.61 8.44 26.24
N LEU A 187 3.41 7.81 27.10
CA LEU A 187 2.92 6.82 28.06
C LEU A 187 1.84 7.38 29.00
N SER A 188 1.79 8.71 29.17
CA SER A 188 0.76 9.38 29.97
C SER A 188 -0.55 9.63 29.22
N ASN A 189 -0.52 9.80 27.89
CA ASN A 189 -1.71 10.19 27.12
C ASN A 189 -2.25 9.08 26.19
N TYR A 190 -1.49 8.01 25.95
CA TYR A 190 -1.79 7.06 24.89
C TYR A 190 -3.15 6.40 25.05
N ARG A 191 -3.58 6.06 26.28
CA ARG A 191 -4.91 5.48 26.51
C ARG A 191 -6.04 6.40 26.07
N SER A 192 -5.98 7.66 26.50
CA SER A 192 -6.98 8.66 26.16
C SER A 192 -7.03 8.93 24.65
N ILE A 193 -5.88 8.91 23.98
CA ILE A 193 -5.79 9.22 22.55
C ILE A 193 -6.17 8.00 21.68
N LEU A 194 -5.80 6.78 22.08
CA LEU A 194 -5.85 5.60 21.23
C LEU A 194 -7.01 4.66 21.54
N SER A 195 -7.59 4.69 22.74
CA SER A 195 -8.73 3.83 23.07
C SER A 195 -9.97 4.22 22.25
N THR A 196 -10.66 3.21 21.72
CA THR A 196 -11.92 3.35 20.97
C THR A 196 -13.14 3.11 21.84
N THR A 197 -12.95 2.67 23.08
CA THR A 197 -14.05 2.48 24.05
C THR A 197 -14.56 3.86 24.51
N THR A 198 -15.71 4.26 23.98
CA THR A 198 -16.51 5.36 24.53
C THR A 198 -16.92 4.94 25.94
N GLY A 199 -16.41 5.64 26.95
CA GLY A 199 -16.49 5.24 28.34
C GLY A 199 -17.86 5.44 29.00
N ASP A 200 -18.86 4.63 28.65
CA ASP A 200 -20.19 4.67 29.29
C ASP A 200 -20.86 3.28 29.45
N GLU A 201 -20.13 2.18 29.65
CA GLU A 201 -20.77 0.90 30.02
C GLU A 201 -20.12 0.27 31.26
N ASP A 202 -20.87 0.35 32.38
CA ASP A 202 -20.77 -0.35 33.66
C ASP A 202 -19.42 -0.96 34.04
N GLN A 203 -18.56 -0.11 34.62
CA GLN A 203 -17.31 -0.50 35.30
C GLN A 203 -17.50 -1.61 36.35
N GLY A 204 -18.69 -1.73 36.94
CA GLY A 204 -19.01 -2.75 37.95
C GLY A 204 -19.14 -4.17 37.40
N LEU A 205 -19.83 -4.34 36.26
CA LEU A 205 -20.08 -5.66 35.65
C LEU A 205 -18.84 -6.23 34.95
N LEU A 206 -17.98 -5.37 34.42
CA LEU A 206 -16.72 -5.75 33.77
C LEU A 206 -15.71 -6.34 34.77
N SER A 207 -15.65 -5.81 35.99
CA SER A 207 -14.74 -6.27 37.05
C SER A 207 -15.04 -7.70 37.53
N GLU A 208 -16.33 -8.04 37.68
CA GLU A 208 -16.74 -9.40 38.07
C GLU A 208 -16.50 -10.44 36.98
N LEU A 209 -16.58 -10.04 35.71
CA LEU A 209 -16.30 -10.92 34.58
C LEU A 209 -14.80 -11.18 34.42
N ASP A 210 -13.95 -10.18 34.69
CA ASP A 210 -12.49 -10.33 34.66
C ASP A 210 -11.97 -11.27 35.73
N ALA A 211 -12.49 -11.12 36.96
CA ALA A 211 -12.12 -11.99 38.07
C ALA A 211 -12.46 -13.45 37.76
N LYS A 212 -13.50 -13.70 36.95
CA LYS A 212 -13.87 -15.04 36.46
C LYS A 212 -13.02 -15.52 35.28
N LEU A 213 -12.43 -14.62 34.51
CA LEU A 213 -11.64 -14.92 33.32
C LEU A 213 -10.11 -14.81 33.54
N ASN A 214 -9.67 -14.51 34.77
CA ASN A 214 -8.28 -14.23 35.12
C ASN A 214 -7.62 -13.15 34.24
N ILE A 215 -8.40 -12.20 33.73
CA ILE A 215 -7.86 -11.11 32.92
C ILE A 215 -7.06 -10.19 33.84
N THR A 216 -5.77 -10.07 33.59
CA THR A 216 -4.91 -9.19 34.39
C THR A 216 -5.23 -7.72 34.09
N GLN A 217 -4.99 -6.84 35.06
CA GLN A 217 -5.18 -5.41 34.86
C GLN A 217 -4.35 -4.87 33.68
N ASP A 218 -3.16 -5.43 33.45
CA ASP A 218 -2.31 -5.11 32.30
C ASP A 218 -2.92 -5.54 30.95
N GLU A 219 -3.69 -6.63 30.91
CA GLU A 219 -4.40 -7.09 29.70
C GLU A 219 -5.63 -6.23 29.40
N ARG A 220 -6.38 -5.82 30.43
CA ARG A 220 -7.49 -4.86 30.31
C ARG A 220 -7.01 -3.50 29.80
N GLU A 221 -5.82 -3.13 30.21
CA GLU A 221 -5.21 -1.84 29.92
C GLU A 221 -4.39 -1.80 28.62
N ARG A 222 -4.33 -2.94 27.92
CA ARG A 222 -3.60 -3.12 26.66
C ARG A 222 -4.31 -2.37 25.53
N VAL A 223 -3.61 -1.38 24.97
CA VAL A 223 -4.05 -0.69 23.75
C VAL A 223 -3.40 -1.39 22.56
N GLU A 224 -4.21 -2.06 21.77
CA GLU A 224 -3.77 -2.71 20.54
C GLU A 224 -4.03 -1.80 19.33
N LEU A 225 -3.03 -1.67 18.45
CA LEU A 225 -3.23 -1.07 17.15
C LEU A 225 -3.06 -2.08 16.03
N ILE A 226 -3.77 -1.87 14.94
CA ILE A 226 -3.86 -2.83 13.84
C ILE A 226 -3.17 -2.28 12.59
N HIS A 227 -2.27 -3.07 12.02
CA HIS A 227 -1.74 -2.86 10.68
C HIS A 227 -2.36 -3.86 9.70
N GLY A 228 -2.99 -3.33 8.64
CA GLY A 228 -3.50 -4.15 7.55
C GLY A 228 -2.48 -4.38 6.46
N THR A 229 -2.16 -5.64 6.19
CA THR A 229 -1.29 -6.06 5.09
C THR A 229 -1.94 -7.20 4.28
N ASN A 230 -1.20 -7.77 3.33
CA ASN A 230 -1.62 -8.93 2.56
C ASN A 230 -0.70 -10.13 2.85
N ALA A 231 -1.14 -11.32 2.47
CA ALA A 231 -0.41 -12.57 2.74
C ALA A 231 1.01 -12.59 2.16
N ALA A 232 1.23 -12.05 0.96
CA ALA A 232 2.56 -12.02 0.36
C ALA A 232 3.52 -11.09 1.10
N ALA A 233 3.05 -9.87 1.43
CA ALA A 233 3.83 -8.90 2.18
C ALA A 233 4.07 -9.32 3.64
N TRP A 234 3.21 -10.16 4.21
CA TRP A 234 3.38 -10.68 5.58
C TRP A 234 4.66 -11.49 5.74
N GLU A 235 4.97 -12.38 4.79
CA GLU A 235 6.20 -13.16 4.82
C GLU A 235 7.46 -12.26 4.78
N GLU A 236 7.42 -11.20 3.96
CA GLU A 236 8.49 -10.21 3.89
C GLU A 236 8.63 -9.40 5.19
N ILE A 237 7.51 -9.07 5.84
CA ILE A 237 7.49 -8.36 7.13
C ILE A 237 8.18 -9.21 8.20
N LEU A 238 7.85 -10.50 8.30
CA LEU A 238 8.51 -11.41 9.22
C LEU A 238 10.01 -11.55 8.91
N ALA A 239 10.35 -11.84 7.66
CA ALA A 239 11.73 -12.05 7.24
C ALA A 239 12.61 -10.80 7.42
N SER A 240 12.04 -9.61 7.25
CA SER A 240 12.77 -8.34 7.41
C SER A 240 12.79 -7.80 8.86
N GLY A 241 12.20 -8.54 9.80
CA GLY A 241 12.21 -8.24 11.23
C GLY A 241 11.10 -7.31 11.73
N GLY A 242 10.19 -6.86 10.86
CA GLY A 242 9.08 -5.99 11.28
C GLY A 242 8.47 -5.13 10.17
N LEU A 243 7.57 -4.24 10.56
CA LEU A 243 6.90 -3.31 9.67
C LEU A 243 7.82 -2.14 9.30
N LYS A 244 7.75 -1.70 8.04
CA LYS A 244 8.49 -0.54 7.50
C LYS A 244 7.54 0.43 6.80
N ALA A 245 7.88 1.70 6.78
CA ALA A 245 7.09 2.72 6.07
C ALA A 245 7.12 2.57 4.54
N MET A 246 8.08 1.81 4.01
CA MET A 246 8.29 1.56 2.58
C MET A 246 8.49 2.87 1.80
N ARG A 247 7.59 3.20 0.88
CA ARG A 247 7.64 4.45 0.09
C ARG A 247 7.01 5.66 0.83
N ARG A 248 6.57 5.47 2.07
CA ARG A 248 5.95 6.51 2.91
C ARG A 248 6.92 6.96 3.98
N ASN A 249 6.60 8.07 4.63
CA ASN A 249 7.38 8.60 5.75
C ASN A 249 7.11 7.82 7.06
N HIS A 250 5.88 7.30 7.22
CA HIS A 250 5.45 6.63 8.45
C HIS A 250 4.73 5.31 8.17
N ILE A 251 4.84 4.38 9.11
CA ILE A 251 3.98 3.19 9.25
C ILE A 251 2.62 3.68 9.75
N HIS A 252 1.55 3.22 9.10
CA HIS A 252 0.19 3.61 9.44
C HIS A 252 -0.50 2.49 10.19
N LEU A 253 -1.14 2.86 11.31
CA LEU A 253 -1.85 1.95 12.18
C LEU A 253 -3.30 2.43 12.40
N ALA A 254 -4.21 1.48 12.58
CA ALA A 254 -5.61 1.72 12.86
C ALA A 254 -5.93 1.42 14.33
N LYS A 255 -6.83 2.20 14.93
CA LYS A 255 -7.28 2.02 16.31
C LYS A 255 -8.24 0.83 16.52
N GLY A 256 -8.68 0.20 15.44
CA GLY A 256 -9.62 -0.91 15.49
C GLY A 256 -9.88 -1.51 14.11
N LYS A 257 -10.67 -2.59 14.09
CA LYS A 257 -11.00 -3.34 12.86
C LYS A 257 -11.96 -2.55 11.99
N PHE A 258 -12.06 -2.95 10.73
CA PHE A 258 -13.07 -2.40 9.84
C PHE A 258 -14.47 -2.80 10.31
N GLY A 259 -15.37 -1.83 10.50
CA GLY A 259 -16.75 -2.08 10.91
C GLY A 259 -17.00 -2.06 12.42
N GLU A 260 -15.97 -1.89 13.25
CA GLU A 260 -16.16 -1.62 14.68
C GLU A 260 -16.84 -0.27 14.90
N LYS A 261 -17.81 -0.23 15.81
CA LYS A 261 -18.59 0.97 16.13
C LYS A 261 -17.64 2.07 16.62
N GLY A 262 -17.67 3.24 15.97
CA GLY A 262 -16.80 4.38 16.32
C GLY A 262 -15.39 4.35 15.72
N VAL A 263 -15.01 3.31 14.95
CA VAL A 263 -13.66 3.18 14.39
C VAL A 263 -13.63 3.49 12.90
N ILE A 264 -12.91 4.56 12.54
CA ILE A 264 -12.54 4.85 11.15
C ILE A 264 -11.22 4.15 10.83
N SER A 265 -11.30 2.92 10.34
CA SER A 265 -10.10 2.17 9.95
C SER A 265 -9.54 2.68 8.61
N GLY A 266 -8.38 3.32 8.64
CA GLY A 266 -7.65 3.77 7.44
C GLY A 266 -7.19 2.62 6.52
N MET A 267 -7.30 1.38 7.00
CA MET A 267 -6.93 0.13 6.34
C MET A 267 -7.61 -0.04 4.96
N ARG A 268 -6.97 -0.81 4.08
CA ARG A 268 -7.57 -1.18 2.80
C ARG A 268 -8.60 -2.28 3.04
N LYS A 269 -9.77 -2.20 2.39
CA LYS A 269 -10.85 -3.20 2.52
C LYS A 269 -10.41 -4.62 2.12
N ASN A 270 -9.35 -4.74 1.32
CA ASN A 270 -8.78 -6.01 0.87
C ASN A 270 -7.52 -6.44 1.64
N ALA A 271 -7.25 -5.86 2.82
CA ALA A 271 -6.21 -6.39 3.69
C ALA A 271 -6.60 -7.81 4.12
N SER A 272 -5.72 -8.78 3.91
CA SER A 272 -5.95 -10.20 4.23
C SER A 272 -5.20 -10.67 5.47
N ARG A 273 -4.36 -9.80 6.05
CA ARG A 273 -3.63 -10.02 7.29
C ARG A 273 -3.76 -8.78 8.17
N LEU A 274 -4.14 -9.00 9.42
CA LEU A 274 -4.31 -7.98 10.44
C LEU A 274 -3.26 -8.21 11.53
N VAL A 275 -2.23 -7.37 11.57
CA VAL A 275 -1.15 -7.45 12.56
C VAL A 275 -1.52 -6.59 13.75
N PHE A 276 -1.63 -7.18 14.93
CA PHE A 276 -1.93 -6.48 16.18
C PHE A 276 -0.63 -6.12 16.89
N VAL A 277 -0.49 -4.87 17.27
CA VAL A 277 0.74 -4.31 17.84
C VAL A 277 0.48 -3.84 19.27
N ASP A 278 1.38 -4.23 20.17
CA ASP A 278 1.49 -3.72 21.54
C ASP A 278 2.17 -2.36 21.54
N VAL A 279 1.36 -1.31 21.70
CA VAL A 279 1.86 0.07 21.68
C VAL A 279 2.63 0.40 22.95
N LYS A 280 2.16 -0.05 24.12
CA LYS A 280 2.79 0.26 25.41
C LYS A 280 4.23 -0.28 25.42
N LYS A 281 4.39 -1.56 25.07
CA LYS A 281 5.71 -2.21 25.00
C LYS A 281 6.63 -1.54 23.98
N ALA A 282 6.11 -1.17 22.80
CA ALA A 282 6.89 -0.46 21.80
C ALA A 282 7.36 0.92 22.31
N MET A 283 6.50 1.66 23.00
CA MET A 283 6.82 2.97 23.56
C MET A 283 7.86 2.91 24.67
N GLU A 284 7.76 1.91 25.56
CA GLU A 284 8.76 1.65 26.62
C GLU A 284 10.16 1.37 26.04
N ASP A 285 10.23 0.71 24.88
CA ASP A 285 11.47 0.47 24.14
C ASP A 285 11.96 1.67 23.30
N GLY A 286 11.27 2.81 23.40
CA GLY A 286 11.61 4.07 22.74
C GLY A 286 11.04 4.25 21.32
N VAL A 287 10.06 3.44 20.90
CA VAL A 287 9.34 3.69 19.64
C VAL A 287 8.41 4.89 19.81
N GLN A 288 8.54 5.88 18.93
CA GLN A 288 7.70 7.07 18.96
C GLN A 288 6.43 6.85 18.12
N PHE A 289 5.31 7.28 18.67
CA PHE A 289 4.01 7.27 17.99
C PHE A 289 3.43 8.68 17.96
N GLU A 290 2.69 8.96 16.91
CA GLU A 290 1.99 10.21 16.73
C GLU A 290 0.58 9.95 16.20
N VAL A 291 -0.35 10.85 16.52
CA VAL A 291 -1.70 10.84 15.94
C VAL A 291 -1.86 12.07 15.06
N SER A 292 -2.16 11.79 13.80
CA SER A 292 -2.51 12.81 12.82
C SER A 292 -3.88 13.43 13.11
N ARG A 293 -4.15 14.59 12.49
CA ARG A 293 -5.41 15.32 12.65
C ARG A 293 -6.67 14.51 12.30
N ASN A 294 -6.60 13.59 11.33
CA ASN A 294 -7.70 12.69 10.99
C ASN A 294 -7.76 11.42 11.86
N GLY A 295 -7.00 11.38 12.97
CA GLY A 295 -7.02 10.29 13.94
C GLY A 295 -6.25 9.05 13.51
N VAL A 296 -5.49 9.09 12.41
CA VAL A 296 -4.62 7.98 11.99
C VAL A 296 -3.37 7.97 12.87
N VAL A 297 -3.02 6.80 13.37
CA VAL A 297 -1.84 6.61 14.20
C VAL A 297 -0.64 6.30 13.31
N LEU A 298 0.47 6.99 13.57
CA LEU A 298 1.68 6.99 12.78
C LEU A 298 2.86 6.62 13.66
N THR A 299 3.82 5.89 13.10
CA THR A 299 5.14 5.70 13.72
C THR A 299 6.21 5.61 12.64
N ALA A 300 7.38 6.18 12.90
CA ALA A 300 8.56 5.96 12.07
C ALA A 300 9.19 4.58 12.34
N GLY A 301 8.80 3.90 13.42
CA GLY A 301 9.54 2.79 13.99
C GLY A 301 10.83 3.26 14.68
N LYS A 302 11.52 2.32 15.33
CA LYS A 302 12.88 2.54 15.83
C LYS A 302 13.84 2.19 14.71
N GLU A 303 14.72 3.11 14.34
CA GLU A 303 15.64 2.93 13.19
C GLU A 303 14.90 2.58 11.88
N GLY A 304 13.68 3.09 11.71
CA GLY A 304 12.86 2.86 10.51
C GLY A 304 12.04 1.56 10.52
N VAL A 305 12.08 0.78 11.62
CA VAL A 305 11.38 -0.50 11.74
C VAL A 305 10.53 -0.54 13.01
N LEU A 306 9.28 -0.97 12.88
CA LEU A 306 8.47 -1.40 14.01
C LEU A 306 8.61 -2.92 14.12
N GLY A 307 9.46 -3.35 15.05
CA GLY A 307 9.91 -4.73 15.14
C GLY A 307 8.81 -5.74 15.49
N ASN A 308 8.98 -6.98 15.04
CA ASN A 308 8.01 -8.06 15.25
C ASN A 308 7.87 -8.51 16.71
N GLN A 309 8.79 -8.15 17.60
CA GLN A 309 8.69 -8.38 19.05
C GLN A 309 7.54 -7.62 19.73
N TYR A 310 6.97 -6.63 19.03
CA TYR A 310 5.79 -5.88 19.46
C TYR A 310 4.50 -6.44 18.90
N PHE A 311 4.55 -7.47 18.06
CA PHE A 311 3.34 -8.08 17.49
C PHE A 311 2.73 -9.02 18.53
N ILE A 312 1.45 -8.84 18.79
CA ILE A 312 0.68 -9.66 19.73
C ILE A 312 0.19 -10.92 19.02
N ARG A 313 -0.38 -10.73 17.82
CA ARG A 313 -0.89 -11.78 16.95
C ARG A 313 -1.09 -11.25 15.53
N VAL A 314 -1.32 -12.16 14.60
CA VAL A 314 -1.84 -11.86 13.27
C VAL A 314 -3.09 -12.67 13.01
N GLU A 315 -4.15 -12.00 12.56
CA GLU A 315 -5.38 -12.64 12.13
C GLU A 315 -5.55 -12.52 10.61
N ASP A 316 -6.32 -13.42 10.01
CA ASP A 316 -6.82 -13.24 8.65
C ASP A 316 -8.05 -12.31 8.63
N GLY A 317 -8.58 -12.01 7.43
CA GLY A 317 -9.77 -11.17 7.29
C GLY A 317 -11.07 -11.77 7.85
N LYS A 318 -11.06 -13.03 8.30
CA LYS A 318 -12.17 -13.72 8.97
C LYS A 318 -11.98 -13.80 10.49
N GLY A 319 -10.85 -13.30 11.02
CA GLY A 319 -10.52 -13.37 12.44
C GLY A 319 -9.82 -14.67 12.86
N ASN A 320 -9.42 -15.54 11.93
CA ASN A 320 -8.66 -16.73 12.28
C ASN A 320 -7.22 -16.36 12.60
N LEU A 321 -6.67 -16.94 13.68
CA LEU A 321 -5.27 -16.77 14.04
C LEU A 321 -4.36 -17.35 12.94
N VAL A 322 -3.44 -16.52 12.44
CA VAL A 322 -2.44 -16.87 11.43
C VAL A 322 -1.06 -17.00 12.06
N TRP A 323 -0.76 -16.16 13.04
CA TRP A 323 0.55 -16.13 13.69
C TRP A 323 0.44 -15.58 15.11
N GLN A 324 1.29 -16.07 15.99
CA GLN A 324 1.54 -15.53 17.32
C GLN A 324 3.05 -15.69 17.63
N PRO A 325 3.62 -14.85 18.51
CA PRO A 325 5.01 -14.93 18.93
C PRO A 325 5.43 -16.28 19.53
#